data_AF-A0A7S4Q8E7-F1
#
_entry.id   AF-A0A7S4Q8E7-F1
#
_cell.length_a   1.000
_cell.length_b   1.000
_cell.length_c   1.000
_cell.angle_alpha   90.00
_cell.angle_beta   90.00
_cell.angle_gamma   90.00
#
_symmetry.space_group_name_H-M   'P 1'
#
loop_
_entity.id
_entity.type
_entity.pdbx_description
1 polymer ?
#
loop_
_entity_poly.entity_id
_entity_poly.type
_entity_poly.pdbx_seq_one_letter_code
_entity_poly.pdbx_strand_id
1 'polypeptide(L)'
;MERRIDPEDGVARTLAEMLLRYDGVYSRAEVEAYFRDDCGPEPRPAPAPRAAPRPRSTPEPRPAPAPEPLPGPSGFRVEGLEDWLREQGLEDYVERVAQWCEENGAISVEEVEENFHEIKGSILASEIEVGERVRVGVLQGRWKGQYLAEVLGTSESGLRLRHEQDDFVETLPWASLGGGKYRLEPLSDEEEDEEAEVALSSLLRVGLLRVDPAVGAGLEVNWVKLGYTVCKVDAQPGQPDLRPGDAIVAFGGQLLLGLDENEVERRFGEALADRVAFVVGPLNALLRRPAEEVRREAQRLLATV
;
A
#
# COMPACT_ATOMS: atom_id res chain seq x y z
N MET A 1 20.30 28.51 -18.31
CA MET A 1 19.85 27.10 -18.32
C MET A 1 18.42 27.12 -17.82
N GLU A 2 17.49 26.48 -18.54
CA GLU A 2 16.09 26.42 -18.13
C GLU A 2 15.96 25.54 -16.87
N ARG A 3 15.25 26.04 -15.87
CA ARG A 3 14.90 25.29 -14.65
C ARG A 3 13.41 25.06 -14.62
N ARG A 4 13.01 23.87 -14.19
CA ARG A 4 11.61 23.44 -14.10
C ARG A 4 11.37 22.75 -12.76
N ILE A 5 10.15 22.86 -12.27
CA ILE A 5 9.68 22.28 -11.01
C ILE A 5 9.26 20.84 -11.28
N ASP A 6 9.93 19.92 -10.59
CA ASP A 6 9.63 18.50 -10.57
C ASP A 6 8.32 18.26 -9.78
N PRO A 7 7.27 17.68 -10.37
CA PRO A 7 6.00 17.47 -9.67
C PRO A 7 6.07 16.40 -8.56
N GLU A 8 7.10 15.54 -8.52
CA GLU A 8 7.24 14.54 -7.44
C GLU A 8 7.66 15.16 -6.11
N ASP A 9 8.48 16.22 -6.12
CA ASP A 9 9.01 16.83 -4.89
C ASP A 9 8.96 18.36 -4.82
N GLY A 10 8.46 19.02 -5.86
CA GLY A 10 8.29 20.47 -5.92
C GLY A 10 9.60 21.26 -6.07
N VAL A 11 10.75 20.61 -6.35
CA VAL A 11 12.06 21.28 -6.41
C VAL A 11 12.39 21.70 -7.85
N ALA A 12 12.89 22.93 -8.01
CA ALA A 12 13.35 23.44 -9.30
C ALA A 12 14.72 22.85 -9.70
N ARG A 13 14.76 22.08 -10.79
CA ARG A 13 15.97 21.43 -11.35
C ARG A 13 16.18 21.79 -12.82
N THR A 14 17.43 21.67 -13.27
CA THR A 14 17.82 21.66 -14.67
C THR A 14 17.73 20.25 -15.25
N LEU A 15 17.67 20.11 -16.58
CA LEU A 15 17.67 18.80 -17.25
C LEU A 15 18.88 17.93 -16.83
N ALA A 16 20.06 18.54 -16.60
CA ALA A 16 21.25 17.81 -16.19
C ALA A 16 21.10 17.23 -14.77
N GLU A 17 20.49 17.98 -13.86
CA GLU A 17 20.19 17.51 -12.49
C GLU A 17 19.12 16.42 -12.50
N MET A 18 18.14 16.49 -13.40
CA MET A 18 17.12 15.45 -13.58
C MET A 18 17.72 14.16 -14.11
N LEU A 19 18.60 14.24 -15.11
CA LEU A 19 19.31 13.07 -15.64
C LEU A 19 20.16 12.38 -14.57
N LEU A 20 20.75 13.15 -13.64
CA LEU A 20 21.51 12.59 -12.52
C LEU A 20 20.61 11.92 -11.48
N ARG A 21 19.44 12.53 -11.18
CA ARG A 21 18.48 12.00 -10.20
C ARG A 21 17.86 10.68 -10.65
N TYR A 22 17.55 10.57 -11.94
CA TYR A 22 16.85 9.42 -12.53
C TYR A 22 17.80 8.46 -13.27
N ASP A 23 19.11 8.60 -13.08
CA ASP A 23 20.11 7.73 -13.70
C ASP A 23 19.90 6.28 -13.28
N GLY A 24 19.91 5.37 -14.25
CA GLY A 24 19.67 3.94 -14.03
C GLY A 24 18.21 3.54 -13.74
N VAL A 25 17.29 4.49 -13.54
CA VAL A 25 15.85 4.21 -13.36
C VAL A 25 15.09 4.37 -14.67
N TYR A 26 15.38 5.45 -15.41
CA TYR A 26 14.76 5.75 -16.69
C TYR A 26 15.82 5.98 -17.76
N SER A 27 15.46 5.70 -19.02
CA SER A 27 16.34 6.05 -20.13
C SER A 27 16.44 7.58 -20.25
N ARG A 28 17.57 8.06 -20.78
CA ARG A 28 17.78 9.50 -21.02
C ARG A 28 16.65 10.14 -21.83
N ALA A 29 16.09 9.42 -22.81
CA ALA A 29 15.00 9.92 -23.64
C ALA A 29 13.69 10.10 -22.84
N GLU A 30 13.39 9.19 -21.91
CA GLU A 30 12.23 9.29 -21.02
C GLU A 30 12.36 10.46 -20.04
N VAL A 31 13.55 10.65 -19.46
CA VAL A 31 13.81 11.80 -18.57
C VAL A 31 13.72 13.13 -19.32
N GLU A 32 14.21 13.19 -20.56
CA GLU A 32 14.08 14.37 -21.42
C GLU A 32 12.62 14.68 -21.80
N ALA A 33 11.79 13.65 -22.01
CA ALA A 33 10.36 13.82 -22.26
C ALA A 33 9.64 14.30 -21.00
N TYR A 34 9.87 13.65 -19.86
CA TYR A 34 9.31 14.04 -18.56
C TYR A 34 9.66 15.48 -18.17
N PHE A 35 10.91 15.89 -18.37
CA PHE A 35 11.34 17.28 -18.11
C PHE A 35 10.59 18.29 -18.98
N ARG A 36 10.23 17.91 -20.21
CA ARG A 36 9.55 18.79 -21.17
C ARG A 36 8.04 18.84 -20.95
N ASP A 37 7.42 17.71 -20.64
CA ASP A 37 5.98 17.54 -20.72
C ASP A 37 5.31 17.63 -19.34
N ASP A 38 5.97 17.14 -18.28
CA ASP A 38 5.39 17.07 -16.92
C ASP A 38 5.95 18.14 -15.95
N CYS A 39 7.21 18.56 -16.11
CA CYS A 39 7.81 19.54 -15.21
C CYS A 39 7.33 20.98 -15.51
N GLY A 40 6.84 21.68 -14.48
CA GLY A 40 6.31 23.04 -14.59
C GLY A 40 7.40 24.11 -14.69
N PRO A 41 7.17 25.26 -15.35
CA PRO A 41 8.16 26.34 -15.41
C PRO A 41 8.42 26.97 -14.03
N GLU A 42 9.69 27.27 -13.70
CA GLU A 42 10.02 28.02 -12.48
C GLU A 42 9.39 29.44 -12.55
N PRO A 43 8.63 29.89 -11.52
CA PRO A 43 8.05 31.22 -11.49
C PRO A 43 9.13 32.28 -11.68
N ARG A 44 8.96 33.14 -12.69
CA ARG A 44 9.90 34.25 -12.90
C ARG A 44 9.88 35.13 -11.66
N PRO A 45 11.03 35.40 -11.00
CA PRO A 45 11.06 36.26 -9.82
C PRO A 45 10.48 37.62 -10.18
N ALA A 46 9.49 38.06 -9.40
CA ALA A 46 8.89 39.37 -9.57
C ALA A 46 10.00 40.45 -9.47
N PRO A 47 9.95 41.51 -10.29
CA PRO A 47 10.92 42.60 -10.19
C PRO A 47 10.88 43.18 -8.77
N ALA A 48 12.06 43.26 -8.14
CA ALA A 48 12.18 43.73 -6.77
C ALA A 48 11.50 45.11 -6.60
N PRO A 49 10.64 45.29 -5.59
CA PRO A 49 10.03 46.59 -5.33
C PRO A 49 11.12 47.61 -5.01
N ARG A 50 11.03 48.77 -5.66
CA ARG A 50 11.92 49.92 -5.50
C ARG A 50 11.87 50.37 -4.05
N ALA A 51 13.03 50.43 -3.39
CA ALA A 51 13.15 50.75 -1.97
C ALA A 51 12.48 52.10 -1.61
N ALA A 52 11.43 52.02 -0.79
CA ALA A 52 10.87 53.18 -0.10
C ALA A 52 11.81 53.64 1.02
N PRO A 53 11.88 54.95 1.35
CA PRO A 53 12.72 55.46 2.41
C PRO A 53 12.27 54.92 3.78
N ARG A 54 13.24 54.45 4.56
CA ARG A 54 13.04 53.85 5.88
C ARG A 54 12.37 54.85 6.86
N PRO A 55 11.26 54.50 7.52
CA PRO A 55 10.79 55.24 8.69
C PRO A 55 11.70 54.95 9.89
N ARG A 56 11.88 55.98 10.74
CA ARG A 56 12.67 55.90 11.97
C ARG A 56 12.06 54.91 12.95
N SER A 57 12.94 54.18 13.63
CA SER A 57 12.65 53.17 14.64
C SER A 57 11.74 53.71 15.75
N THR A 58 10.53 53.17 15.83
CA THR A 58 9.65 53.25 17.00
C THR A 58 10.12 52.18 18.01
N PRO A 59 10.13 52.43 19.33
CA PRO A 59 10.53 51.43 20.32
C PRO A 59 9.54 50.25 20.34
N GLU A 60 10.07 49.04 20.51
CA GLU A 60 9.31 47.79 20.69
C GLU A 60 8.27 47.90 21.82
N PRO A 61 7.02 47.46 21.60
CA PRO A 61 6.08 47.21 22.70
C PRO A 61 6.52 45.98 23.49
N ARG A 62 6.39 46.06 24.81
CA ARG A 62 6.52 44.94 25.76
C ARG A 62 5.68 43.74 25.29
N PRO A 63 6.14 42.48 25.53
CA PRO A 63 5.31 41.31 25.31
C PRO A 63 4.06 41.41 26.19
N ALA A 64 2.88 41.34 25.57
CA ALA A 64 1.65 41.09 26.31
C ALA A 64 1.74 39.69 26.94
N PRO A 65 1.23 39.49 28.16
CA PRO A 65 1.14 38.16 28.75
C PRO A 65 0.29 37.25 27.86
N ALA A 66 0.72 36.00 27.71
CA ALA A 66 -0.04 34.96 27.03
C ALA A 66 -1.47 34.89 27.60
N PRO A 67 -2.50 34.73 26.75
CA PRO A 67 -3.87 34.56 27.25
C PRO A 67 -3.92 33.32 28.15
N GLU A 68 -4.43 33.48 29.36
CA GLU A 68 -4.79 32.37 30.23
C GLU A 68 -5.80 31.46 29.50
N PRO A 69 -5.68 30.12 29.62
CA PRO A 69 -6.69 29.22 29.10
C PRO A 69 -8.02 29.52 29.81
N LEU A 70 -9.02 29.92 29.03
CA LEU A 70 -10.36 30.12 29.54
C LEU A 70 -10.89 28.78 30.12
N PRO A 71 -11.63 28.81 31.25
CA PRO A 71 -12.31 27.63 31.74
C PRO A 71 -13.32 27.15 30.68
N GLY A 72 -13.19 25.89 30.27
CA GLY A 72 -13.91 25.31 29.14
C GLY A 72 -15.44 25.44 29.26
N PRO A 73 -16.16 25.76 28.17
CA PRO A 73 -17.60 25.74 28.18
C PRO A 73 -18.08 24.29 28.15
N SER A 74 -18.68 23.89 29.27
CA SER A 74 -19.50 22.69 29.33
C SER A 74 -20.64 22.80 28.31
N GLY A 75 -20.61 22.00 27.24
CA GLY A 75 -21.80 21.66 26.47
C GLY A 75 -21.89 22.11 25.01
N PHE A 76 -20.78 22.39 24.31
CA PHE A 76 -20.84 22.50 22.85
C PHE A 76 -21.19 21.12 22.25
N ARG A 77 -22.31 21.01 21.54
CA ARG A 77 -22.72 19.81 20.81
C ARG A 77 -23.23 20.22 19.44
N VAL A 78 -22.63 19.67 18.39
CA VAL A 78 -23.17 19.73 17.03
C VAL A 78 -24.45 18.90 17.00
N GLU A 79 -25.58 19.52 16.66
CA GLU A 79 -26.88 18.85 16.61
C GLU A 79 -26.85 17.77 15.50
N GLY A 80 -27.26 16.54 15.83
CA GLY A 80 -27.27 15.40 14.89
C GLY A 80 -25.93 14.66 14.74
N LEU A 81 -24.86 15.10 15.42
CA LEU A 81 -23.53 14.47 15.31
C LEU A 81 -23.52 13.00 15.72
N GLU A 82 -24.19 12.64 16.83
CA GLU A 82 -24.25 11.26 17.32
C GLU A 82 -24.94 10.31 16.32
N ASP A 83 -26.02 10.77 15.69
CA ASP A 83 -26.76 9.98 14.70
C ASP A 83 -25.94 9.83 13.41
N TRP A 84 -25.30 10.91 12.96
CA TRP A 84 -24.41 10.86 11.80
C TRP A 84 -23.21 9.94 12.04
N LEU A 85 -22.55 10.00 13.19
CA LEU A 85 -21.45 9.10 13.52
C LEU A 85 -21.92 7.64 13.58
N ARG A 86 -23.10 7.37 14.11
CA ARG A 86 -23.69 6.02 14.09
C ARG A 86 -23.94 5.51 12.67
N GLU A 87 -24.40 6.37 11.75
CA GLU A 87 -24.54 6.02 10.34
C GLU A 87 -23.18 5.72 9.67
N GLN A 88 -22.11 6.37 10.14
CA GLN A 88 -20.74 6.09 9.71
C GLN A 88 -20.07 4.91 10.45
N GLY A 89 -20.72 4.34 11.47
CA GLY A 89 -20.14 3.28 12.33
C GLY A 89 -19.02 3.77 13.24
N LEU A 90 -19.11 5.02 13.72
CA LEU A 90 -18.14 5.70 14.58
C LEU A 90 -18.78 6.21 15.88
N GLU A 91 -19.85 5.56 16.34
CA GLU A 91 -20.60 5.96 17.56
C GLU A 91 -19.74 6.03 18.82
N ASP A 92 -18.65 5.26 18.91
CA ASP A 92 -17.75 5.25 20.06
C ASP A 92 -16.81 6.47 20.09
N TYR A 93 -16.72 7.24 19.01
CA TYR A 93 -15.82 8.39 18.89
C TYR A 93 -16.52 9.74 19.04
N VAL A 94 -17.79 9.76 19.47
CA VAL A 94 -18.59 10.99 19.61
C VAL A 94 -17.85 12.07 20.40
N GLU A 95 -17.25 11.73 21.54
CA GLU A 95 -16.54 12.70 22.38
C GLU A 95 -15.32 13.28 21.66
N ARG A 96 -14.58 12.44 20.92
CA ARG A 96 -13.39 12.86 20.16
C ARG A 96 -13.76 13.77 19.01
N VAL A 97 -14.81 13.43 18.26
CA VAL A 97 -15.29 14.26 17.14
C VAL A 97 -15.87 15.56 17.67
N ALA A 98 -16.58 15.54 18.80
CA ALA A 98 -17.07 16.76 19.45
C ALA A 98 -15.93 17.69 19.86
N GLN A 99 -14.83 17.15 20.42
CA GLN A 99 -13.64 17.92 20.72
C GLN A 99 -13.02 18.53 19.45
N TRP A 100 -12.91 17.75 18.37
CA TRP A 100 -12.42 18.27 17.09
C TRP A 100 -13.31 19.41 16.57
N CYS A 101 -14.63 19.29 16.71
CA CYS A 101 -15.58 20.34 16.31
C CYS A 101 -15.36 21.62 17.13
N GLU A 102 -15.11 21.51 18.44
CA GLU A 102 -14.81 22.66 19.29
C GLU A 102 -13.49 23.33 18.91
N GLU A 103 -12.44 22.55 18.64
CA GLU A 103 -11.11 23.05 18.27
C GLU A 103 -11.09 23.72 16.89
N ASN A 104 -11.87 23.21 15.94
CA ASN A 104 -11.94 23.72 14.56
C ASN A 104 -13.13 24.65 14.31
N GLY A 105 -14.00 24.84 15.31
CA GLY A 105 -15.16 25.71 15.22
C GLY A 105 -16.27 25.20 14.30
N ALA A 106 -16.36 23.88 14.08
CA ALA A 106 -17.44 23.27 13.31
C ALA A 106 -18.74 23.29 14.12
N ILE A 107 -19.78 23.91 13.57
CA ILE A 107 -21.08 24.12 14.23
C ILE A 107 -22.20 23.23 13.65
N SER A 108 -21.99 22.58 12.51
CA SER A 108 -22.99 21.72 11.86
C SER A 108 -22.41 20.40 11.34
N VAL A 109 -23.28 19.40 11.13
CA VAL A 109 -22.88 18.09 10.60
C VAL A 109 -22.31 18.21 9.18
N GLU A 110 -22.80 19.14 8.37
CA GLU A 110 -22.27 19.37 7.03
C GLU A 110 -20.80 19.82 7.06
N GLU A 111 -20.42 20.68 8.00
CA GLU A 111 -19.01 21.08 8.18
C GLU A 111 -18.15 19.91 8.67
N VAL A 112 -18.71 19.06 9.54
CA VAL A 112 -18.05 17.82 9.99
C VAL A 112 -17.88 16.83 8.82
N GLU A 113 -18.87 16.73 7.94
CA GLU A 113 -18.84 15.88 6.74
C GLU A 113 -17.78 16.37 5.74
N GLU A 114 -17.69 17.68 5.51
CA GLU A 114 -16.65 18.30 4.66
C GLU A 114 -15.23 17.98 5.17
N ASN A 115 -15.05 17.94 6.49
CA ASN A 115 -13.77 17.67 7.13
C ASN A 115 -13.61 16.21 7.62
N PHE A 116 -14.54 15.33 7.26
CA PHE A 116 -14.61 13.98 7.83
C PHE A 116 -13.33 13.17 7.60
N HIS A 117 -12.64 13.42 6.50
CA HIS A 117 -11.36 12.78 6.18
C HIS A 117 -10.24 13.13 7.17
N GLU A 118 -10.19 14.36 7.68
CA GLU A 118 -9.22 14.78 8.71
C GLU A 118 -9.58 14.18 10.07
N ILE A 119 -10.87 14.22 10.42
CA ILE A 119 -11.41 13.65 11.66
C ILE A 119 -11.12 12.15 11.72
N LYS A 120 -11.44 11.43 10.65
CA LYS A 120 -11.19 9.99 10.51
C LYS A 120 -9.70 9.68 10.56
N GLY A 121 -8.87 10.51 9.93
CA GLY A 121 -7.42 10.41 10.03
C GLY A 121 -6.93 10.52 11.48
N SER A 122 -7.42 11.51 12.23
CA SER A 122 -7.08 11.72 13.64
C SER A 122 -7.54 10.57 14.54
N ILE A 123 -8.77 10.07 14.34
CA ILE A 123 -9.30 8.92 15.08
C ILE A 123 -8.45 7.67 14.82
N LEU A 124 -8.25 7.31 13.55
CA LEU A 124 -7.45 6.14 13.17
C LEU A 124 -6.00 6.28 13.64
N ALA A 125 -5.42 7.48 13.54
CA ALA A 125 -4.06 7.73 14.02
C ALA A 125 -3.91 7.57 15.53
N SER A 126 -5.00 7.73 16.29
CA SER A 126 -4.99 7.59 17.75
C SER A 126 -5.11 6.15 18.24
N GLU A 127 -5.62 5.25 17.39
CA GLU A 127 -5.76 3.82 17.71
C GLU A 127 -4.57 3.00 17.24
N ILE A 128 -3.86 3.45 16.20
CA ILE A 128 -2.77 2.70 15.61
C ILE A 128 -1.45 3.06 16.29
N GLU A 129 -0.83 2.08 16.95
CA GLU A 129 0.47 2.25 17.62
C GLU A 129 1.65 1.97 16.67
N VAL A 130 2.81 2.59 16.94
CA VAL A 130 4.03 2.28 16.19
C VAL A 130 4.52 0.89 16.55
N GLY A 131 4.81 0.07 15.53
CA GLY A 131 5.16 -1.34 15.66
C GLY A 131 3.95 -2.27 15.58
N GLU A 132 2.72 -1.74 15.54
CA GLU A 132 1.52 -2.55 15.34
C GLU A 132 1.50 -3.13 13.93
N ARG A 133 1.03 -4.37 13.81
CA ARG A 133 0.86 -5.06 12.54
C ARG A 133 -0.55 -4.85 12.03
N VAL A 134 -0.68 -4.46 10.77
CA VAL A 134 -1.96 -4.16 10.13
C VAL A 134 -2.11 -4.90 8.82
N ARG A 135 -3.34 -5.28 8.49
CA ARG A 135 -3.72 -5.79 7.19
C ARG A 135 -4.20 -4.63 6.32
N VAL A 136 -3.45 -4.32 5.28
CA VAL A 136 -3.75 -3.30 4.28
C VAL A 136 -4.50 -3.92 3.11
N GLY A 137 -5.81 -3.70 3.02
CA GLY A 137 -6.63 -4.04 1.86
C GLY A 137 -6.59 -2.94 0.81
N VAL A 138 -5.96 -3.18 -0.34
CA VAL A 138 -5.96 -2.24 -1.48
C VAL A 138 -7.14 -2.54 -2.40
N LEU A 139 -8.12 -1.63 -2.41
CA LEU A 139 -9.40 -1.78 -3.10
C LEU A 139 -9.37 -1.22 -4.52
N GLN A 140 -8.57 -0.18 -4.75
CA GLN A 140 -8.44 0.50 -6.04
C GLN A 140 -6.97 0.75 -6.41
N GLY A 141 -6.66 0.65 -7.70
CA GLY A 141 -5.33 0.85 -8.25
C GLY A 141 -4.83 -0.36 -9.06
N ARG A 142 -3.56 -0.29 -9.48
CA ARG A 142 -2.87 -1.38 -10.18
C ARG A 142 -2.59 -2.57 -9.25
N TRP A 143 -2.37 -2.27 -7.97
CA TRP A 143 -2.12 -3.25 -6.92
C TRP A 143 -3.42 -3.44 -6.17
N LYS A 144 -4.08 -4.59 -6.32
CA LYS A 144 -5.26 -4.97 -5.54
C LYS A 144 -4.93 -6.19 -4.70
N GLY A 145 -5.47 -6.27 -3.49
CA GLY A 145 -5.20 -7.40 -2.60
C GLY A 145 -5.12 -7.01 -1.14
N GLN A 146 -4.69 -7.95 -0.31
CA GLN A 146 -4.42 -7.74 1.10
C GLN A 146 -2.93 -7.92 1.36
N TYR A 147 -2.33 -6.97 2.07
CA TYR A 147 -0.91 -6.95 2.37
C TYR A 147 -0.74 -6.82 3.88
N LEU A 148 0.24 -7.53 4.44
CA LEU A 148 0.62 -7.37 5.84
C LEU A 148 1.68 -6.29 5.92
N ALA A 149 1.50 -5.35 6.83
CA ALA A 149 2.44 -4.27 7.03
C ALA A 149 2.63 -3.95 8.51
N GLU A 150 3.83 -3.53 8.86
CA GLU A 150 4.16 -2.97 10.17
C GLU A 150 4.01 -1.45 10.12
N VAL A 151 3.36 -0.89 11.14
CA VAL A 151 3.21 0.56 11.28
C VAL A 151 4.53 1.15 11.75
N LEU A 152 5.13 2.00 10.91
CA LEU A 152 6.37 2.71 11.26
C LEU A 152 6.11 4.05 11.96
N GLY A 153 4.91 4.61 11.83
CA GLY A 153 4.58 5.92 12.37
C GLY A 153 3.33 6.54 11.76
N THR A 154 2.72 7.46 12.50
CA THR A 154 1.67 8.34 12.01
C THR A 154 2.21 9.75 11.83
N SER A 155 1.71 10.48 10.84
CA SER A 155 1.97 11.90 10.66
C SER A 155 0.69 12.63 10.24
N GLU A 156 0.73 13.95 10.17
CA GLU A 156 -0.39 14.76 9.63
C GLU A 156 -0.76 14.35 8.19
N SER A 157 0.20 13.85 7.41
CA SER A 157 -0.02 13.48 6.01
C SER A 157 -0.56 12.07 5.81
N GLY A 158 -0.40 11.16 6.78
CA GLY A 158 -0.83 9.76 6.61
C GLY A 158 -0.22 8.77 7.59
N LEU A 159 -0.47 7.49 7.28
CA LEU A 159 0.08 6.35 7.99
C LEU A 159 1.28 5.79 7.25
N ARG A 160 2.46 5.81 7.89
CA ARG A 160 3.68 5.23 7.32
C ARG A 160 3.79 3.76 7.69
N LEU A 161 3.93 2.92 6.69
CA LEU A 161 3.88 1.46 6.80
C LEU A 161 5.08 0.82 6.10
N ARG A 162 5.51 -0.34 6.59
CA ARG A 162 6.45 -1.23 5.90
C ARG A 162 5.77 -2.54 5.59
N HIS A 163 5.67 -2.88 4.30
CA HIS A 163 5.14 -4.16 3.84
C HIS A 163 6.10 -5.29 4.19
N GLU A 164 5.59 -6.37 4.78
CA GLU A 164 6.42 -7.49 5.23
C GLU A 164 6.95 -8.36 4.08
N GLN A 165 6.29 -8.33 2.93
CA GLN A 165 6.60 -9.23 1.81
C GLN A 165 7.82 -8.77 0.98
N ASP A 166 8.03 -7.47 0.90
CA ASP A 166 9.02 -6.85 0.01
C ASP A 166 9.82 -5.71 0.68
N ASP A 167 9.62 -5.47 1.98
CA ASP A 167 10.17 -4.35 2.74
C ASP A 167 9.84 -2.98 2.13
N PHE A 168 8.83 -2.89 1.25
CA PHE A 168 8.41 -1.63 0.65
C PHE A 168 7.85 -0.73 1.74
N VAL A 169 8.36 0.50 1.82
CA VAL A 169 7.89 1.50 2.77
C VAL A 169 7.05 2.52 2.03
N GLU A 170 5.80 2.68 2.45
CA GLU A 170 4.91 3.70 1.91
C GLU A 170 4.25 4.54 2.99
N THR A 171 3.63 5.65 2.57
CA THR A 171 2.80 6.49 3.43
C THR A 171 1.41 6.56 2.82
N LEU A 172 0.44 5.93 3.47
CA LEU A 172 -0.95 5.94 3.05
C LEU A 172 -1.61 7.24 3.51
N PRO A 173 -2.08 8.11 2.59
CA PRO A 173 -2.76 9.33 2.97
C PRO A 173 -4.05 9.02 3.75
N TRP A 174 -4.32 9.77 4.82
CA TRP A 174 -5.55 9.58 5.62
C TRP A 174 -6.82 9.63 4.76
N ALA A 175 -6.86 10.56 3.80
CA ALA A 175 -7.97 10.70 2.86
C ALA A 175 -8.21 9.46 1.96
N SER A 176 -7.23 8.55 1.86
CA SER A 176 -7.35 7.31 1.09
C SER A 176 -7.76 6.10 1.93
N LEU A 177 -7.77 6.22 3.25
CA LEU A 177 -8.10 5.16 4.21
C LEU A 177 -9.61 5.16 4.52
N GLY A 178 -10.20 3.95 4.60
CA GLY A 178 -11.56 3.78 5.13
C GLY A 178 -12.69 3.96 4.13
N GLY A 179 -12.50 3.57 2.86
CA GLY A 179 -13.64 3.31 1.95
C GLY A 179 -13.41 3.58 0.47
N GLY A 180 -12.42 4.40 0.11
CA GLY A 180 -12.14 4.73 -1.29
C GLY A 180 -11.09 3.82 -1.93
N LYS A 181 -9.88 3.80 -1.37
CA LYS A 181 -8.72 3.15 -2.00
C LYS A 181 -8.08 2.08 -1.14
N TYR A 182 -8.05 2.30 0.18
CA TYR A 182 -7.46 1.38 1.14
C TYR A 182 -8.41 1.11 2.31
N ARG A 183 -8.29 -0.08 2.87
CA ARG A 183 -8.87 -0.50 4.15
C ARG A 183 -7.72 -0.96 5.05
N LEU A 184 -7.74 -0.56 6.31
CA LEU A 184 -6.84 -1.06 7.33
C LEU A 184 -7.64 -1.87 8.32
N GLU A 185 -7.13 -3.04 8.67
CA GLU A 185 -7.65 -3.88 9.73
C GLU A 185 -6.48 -4.16 10.69
N PRO A 186 -6.57 -3.75 11.97
CA PRO A 186 -5.63 -4.18 13.01
C PRO A 186 -5.56 -5.70 13.05
N LEU A 187 -4.35 -6.25 13.21
CA LEU A 187 -4.19 -7.68 13.46
C LEU A 187 -4.06 -7.85 14.97
N SER A 188 -5.00 -8.59 15.57
CA SER A 188 -4.83 -8.99 16.96
C SER A 188 -3.77 -10.08 17.06
N ASP A 189 -3.03 -10.09 18.17
CA ASP A 189 -2.04 -11.14 18.48
C ASP A 189 -2.66 -12.56 18.42
N GLU A 190 -3.97 -12.69 18.68
CA GLU A 190 -4.69 -13.96 18.64
C GLU A 190 -4.90 -14.51 17.21
N GLU A 191 -5.11 -13.63 16.20
CA GLU A 191 -5.24 -14.07 14.80
C GLU A 191 -3.91 -14.61 14.26
N GLU A 192 -2.78 -14.11 14.76
CA GLU A 192 -1.46 -14.58 14.36
C GLU A 192 -1.22 -16.03 14.75
N ASP A 193 -1.62 -16.42 15.97
CA ASP A 193 -1.40 -17.76 16.50
C ASP A 193 -2.26 -18.81 15.77
N GLU A 194 -3.53 -18.49 15.47
CA GLU A 194 -4.43 -19.41 14.76
C GLU A 194 -4.04 -19.59 13.27
N GLU A 195 -3.65 -18.52 12.57
CA GLU A 195 -3.21 -18.62 11.17
C GLU A 195 -1.80 -19.21 11.03
N ALA A 196 -0.92 -18.99 12.01
CA ALA A 196 0.42 -19.58 12.05
C ALA A 196 0.37 -21.10 12.26
N GLU A 197 -0.67 -21.65 12.90
CA GLU A 197 -0.77 -23.09 13.17
C GLU A 197 -1.25 -23.94 11.99
N VAL A 198 -1.71 -23.34 10.87
CA VAL A 198 -2.11 -24.14 9.70
C VAL A 198 -0.88 -24.82 9.09
N ALA A 199 -0.69 -26.10 9.39
CA ALA A 199 0.46 -26.88 8.95
C ALA A 199 0.72 -26.71 7.45
N LEU A 200 1.98 -26.46 7.06
CA LEU A 200 2.39 -26.32 5.66
C LEU A 200 1.90 -27.48 4.76
N SER A 201 1.79 -28.68 5.35
CA SER A 201 1.26 -29.87 4.68
C SER A 201 -0.20 -29.77 4.25
N SER A 202 -1.02 -28.90 4.85
CA SER A 202 -2.39 -28.62 4.39
C SER A 202 -2.48 -27.46 3.40
N LEU A 203 -1.43 -26.62 3.30
CA LEU A 203 -1.38 -25.50 2.36
C LEU A 203 -0.92 -25.93 0.96
N LEU A 204 0.04 -26.86 0.90
CA LEU A 204 0.56 -27.39 -0.34
C LEU A 204 -0.19 -28.66 -0.76
N ARG A 205 -0.44 -28.77 -2.06
CA ARG A 205 -1.07 -29.94 -2.69
C ARG A 205 -0.40 -30.27 -4.02
N VAL A 206 -0.47 -31.54 -4.40
CA VAL A 206 -0.05 -32.02 -5.71
C VAL A 206 -1.23 -31.95 -6.67
N GLY A 207 -1.03 -31.40 -7.86
CA GLY A 207 -2.00 -31.41 -8.95
C GLY A 207 -1.40 -31.98 -10.22
N LEU A 208 -2.25 -32.22 -11.22
CA LEU A 208 -1.84 -32.66 -12.56
C LEU A 208 -2.27 -31.63 -13.60
N LEU A 209 -1.31 -31.14 -14.38
CA LEU A 209 -1.59 -30.15 -15.41
C LEU A 209 -2.34 -30.81 -16.57
N ARG A 210 -3.40 -30.17 -17.06
CA ARG A 210 -4.04 -30.56 -18.32
C ARG A 210 -3.53 -29.70 -19.45
N VAL A 211 -3.07 -30.30 -20.54
CA VAL A 211 -2.63 -29.56 -21.72
C VAL A 211 -3.39 -30.09 -22.94
N ASP A 212 -4.19 -29.23 -23.54
CA ASP A 212 -4.84 -29.54 -24.81
C ASP A 212 -3.87 -29.22 -25.97
N PRO A 213 -3.76 -30.09 -27.00
CA PRO A 213 -2.82 -29.86 -28.10
C PRO A 213 -3.11 -28.60 -28.95
N ALA A 214 -4.36 -28.14 -28.99
CA ALA A 214 -4.78 -27.00 -29.80
C ALA A 214 -4.76 -25.69 -29.01
N VAL A 215 -5.19 -25.70 -27.74
CA VAL A 215 -5.32 -24.48 -26.92
C VAL A 215 -4.23 -24.33 -25.85
N GLY A 216 -3.42 -25.35 -25.60
CA GLY A 216 -2.40 -25.36 -24.56
C GLY A 216 -2.98 -25.62 -23.17
N ALA A 217 -2.35 -25.05 -22.14
CA ALA A 217 -2.75 -25.26 -20.74
C ALA A 217 -3.93 -24.37 -20.29
N GLY A 218 -4.28 -23.32 -21.05
CA GLY A 218 -5.34 -22.38 -20.65
C GLY A 218 -5.07 -21.69 -19.31
N LEU A 219 -3.81 -21.30 -19.09
CA LEU A 219 -3.34 -20.65 -17.85
C LEU A 219 -2.74 -19.28 -18.17
N GLU A 220 -3.13 -18.28 -17.37
CA GLU A 220 -2.45 -17.00 -17.29
C GLU A 220 -1.69 -16.96 -15.96
N VAL A 221 -0.36 -16.80 -16.04
CA VAL A 221 0.53 -16.83 -14.88
C VAL A 221 1.44 -15.62 -14.84
N ASN A 222 1.78 -15.17 -13.64
CA ASN A 222 2.76 -14.11 -13.40
C ASN A 222 3.90 -14.65 -12.55
N TRP A 223 5.14 -14.27 -12.86
CA TRP A 223 6.30 -14.65 -12.07
C TRP A 223 6.26 -14.00 -10.68
N VAL A 224 6.63 -14.77 -9.66
CA VAL A 224 6.81 -14.35 -8.27
C VAL A 224 8.04 -15.06 -7.68
N LYS A 225 8.58 -14.57 -6.56
CA LYS A 225 9.75 -15.17 -5.89
C LYS A 225 9.59 -16.67 -5.56
N LEU A 226 8.36 -17.13 -5.37
CA LEU A 226 8.04 -18.53 -5.07
C LEU A 226 7.89 -19.42 -6.32
N GLY A 227 7.78 -18.85 -7.52
CA GLY A 227 7.49 -19.57 -8.77
C GLY A 227 6.52 -18.79 -9.67
N TYR A 228 5.42 -19.44 -10.09
CA TYR A 228 4.36 -18.78 -10.88
C TYR A 228 3.07 -18.65 -10.09
N THR A 229 2.50 -17.45 -10.03
CA THR A 229 1.14 -17.24 -9.52
C THR A 229 0.13 -17.40 -10.64
N VAL A 230 -0.94 -18.16 -10.37
CA VAL A 230 -2.07 -18.34 -11.27
C VAL A 230 -2.98 -17.11 -11.20
N CYS A 231 -3.07 -16.36 -12.29
CA CYS A 231 -3.95 -15.20 -12.39
C CYS A 231 -5.32 -15.58 -12.93
N LYS A 232 -5.34 -16.48 -13.92
CA LYS A 232 -6.56 -16.93 -14.58
C LYS A 232 -6.45 -18.38 -15.01
N VAL A 233 -7.57 -19.09 -14.94
CA VAL A 233 -7.74 -20.44 -15.47
C VAL A 233 -8.89 -20.38 -16.49
N ASP A 234 -8.60 -20.73 -17.74
CA ASP A 234 -9.62 -20.80 -18.78
C ASP A 234 -10.51 -22.04 -18.62
N ALA A 235 -11.74 -21.97 -19.14
CA ALA A 235 -12.71 -23.06 -19.03
C ALA A 235 -12.29 -24.33 -19.78
N GLN A 236 -11.44 -24.22 -20.81
CA GLN A 236 -10.87 -25.33 -21.56
C GLN A 236 -9.35 -25.13 -21.69
N PRO A 237 -8.52 -26.14 -21.35
CA PRO A 237 -8.89 -27.48 -20.88
C PRO A 237 -9.45 -27.52 -19.45
N GLY A 238 -9.39 -26.40 -18.73
CA GLY A 238 -9.70 -26.30 -17.31
C GLY A 238 -8.61 -26.94 -16.44
N GLN A 239 -8.46 -26.45 -15.22
CA GLN A 239 -7.47 -26.95 -14.27
C GLN A 239 -8.14 -27.16 -12.91
N PRO A 240 -8.66 -28.36 -12.60
CA PRO A 240 -9.42 -28.58 -11.37
C PRO A 240 -8.58 -28.41 -10.11
N ASP A 241 -7.25 -28.58 -10.23
CA ASP A 241 -6.31 -28.51 -9.12
C ASP A 241 -5.72 -27.11 -8.93
N LEU A 242 -6.05 -26.15 -9.80
CA LEU A 242 -5.56 -24.75 -9.76
C LEU A 242 -6.71 -23.76 -9.57
N ARG A 243 -6.44 -22.70 -8.82
CA ARG A 243 -7.35 -21.56 -8.63
C ARG A 243 -6.58 -20.26 -8.83
N PRO A 244 -7.22 -19.19 -9.30
CA PRO A 244 -6.64 -17.85 -9.24
C PRO A 244 -6.16 -17.52 -7.82
N GLY A 245 -4.94 -16.99 -7.70
CA GLY A 245 -4.29 -16.68 -6.43
C GLY A 245 -3.40 -17.81 -5.86
N ASP A 246 -3.41 -18.99 -6.47
CA ASP A 246 -2.44 -20.03 -6.13
C ASP A 246 -1.03 -19.71 -6.68
N ALA A 247 0.02 -20.19 -6.01
CA ALA A 247 1.40 -20.20 -6.49
C ALA A 247 1.87 -21.63 -6.76
N ILE A 248 2.35 -21.87 -7.98
CA ILE A 248 3.01 -23.09 -8.42
C ILE A 248 4.47 -23.00 -7.99
N VAL A 249 4.85 -23.82 -7.00
CA VAL A 249 6.20 -23.80 -6.37
C VAL A 249 7.13 -24.89 -6.90
N ALA A 250 6.56 -25.91 -7.55
CA ALA A 250 7.30 -26.96 -8.24
C ALA A 250 6.50 -27.47 -9.45
N PHE A 251 7.20 -27.89 -10.49
CA PHE A 251 6.61 -28.33 -11.74
C PHE A 251 7.50 -29.38 -12.42
N GLY A 252 6.94 -30.52 -12.83
CA GLY A 252 7.69 -31.59 -13.51
C GLY A 252 8.85 -32.17 -12.70
N GLY A 253 8.70 -32.28 -11.38
CA GLY A 253 9.77 -32.77 -10.50
C GLY A 253 10.86 -31.72 -10.19
N GLN A 254 10.74 -30.51 -10.71
CA GLN A 254 11.69 -29.42 -10.48
C GLN A 254 11.09 -28.36 -9.56
N LEU A 255 11.86 -27.88 -8.59
CA LEU A 255 11.50 -26.70 -7.79
C LEU A 255 11.64 -25.43 -8.63
N LEU A 256 10.70 -24.50 -8.43
CA LEU A 256 10.71 -23.15 -9.01
C LEU A 256 11.08 -22.06 -7.98
N LEU A 257 10.99 -22.38 -6.69
CA LEU A 257 11.17 -21.45 -5.59
C LEU A 257 12.59 -20.86 -5.51
N GLY A 258 12.68 -19.52 -5.52
CA GLY A 258 13.93 -18.77 -5.43
C GLY A 258 14.70 -18.64 -6.75
N LEU A 259 14.09 -19.03 -7.87
CA LEU A 259 14.66 -18.84 -9.21
C LEU A 259 14.22 -17.49 -9.79
N ASP A 260 15.07 -16.90 -10.63
CA ASP A 260 14.70 -15.73 -11.42
C ASP A 260 13.69 -16.09 -12.53
N GLU A 261 13.07 -15.07 -13.11
CA GLU A 261 12.01 -15.21 -14.12
C GLU A 261 12.43 -16.07 -15.31
N ASN A 262 13.64 -15.87 -15.85
CA ASN A 262 14.12 -16.58 -17.03
C ASN A 262 14.29 -18.07 -16.72
N GLU A 263 14.83 -18.41 -15.55
CA GLU A 263 15.03 -19.79 -15.16
C GLU A 263 13.71 -20.50 -14.82
N VAL A 264 12.74 -19.79 -14.21
CA VAL A 264 11.37 -20.31 -14.01
C VAL A 264 10.70 -20.58 -15.37
N GLU A 265 10.74 -19.63 -16.30
CA GLU A 265 10.16 -19.77 -17.64
C GLU A 265 10.76 -20.95 -18.40
N ARG A 266 12.09 -21.06 -18.38
CA ARG A 266 12.82 -22.16 -19.04
C ARG A 266 12.38 -23.52 -18.50
N ARG A 267 12.40 -23.71 -17.17
CA ARG A 267 12.02 -24.99 -16.54
C ARG A 267 10.56 -25.34 -16.78
N PHE A 268 9.68 -24.35 -16.65
CA PHE A 268 8.25 -24.53 -16.88
C PHE A 268 7.98 -24.95 -18.32
N GLY A 269 8.59 -24.26 -19.29
CA GLY A 269 8.46 -24.57 -20.72
C GLY A 269 9.01 -25.95 -21.10
N GLU A 270 10.18 -26.34 -20.57
CA GLU A 270 10.79 -27.66 -20.83
C GLU A 270 9.95 -28.81 -20.28
N ALA A 271 9.30 -28.61 -19.13
CA ALA A 271 8.46 -29.61 -18.48
C ALA A 271 6.99 -29.54 -18.92
N LEU A 272 6.59 -28.61 -19.79
CA LEU A 272 5.19 -28.38 -20.14
C LEU A 272 4.64 -29.54 -20.98
N ALA A 273 3.95 -30.48 -20.34
CA ALA A 273 3.25 -31.57 -21.00
C ALA A 273 1.95 -31.94 -20.28
N ASP A 274 1.07 -32.65 -20.99
CA ASP A 274 -0.18 -33.14 -20.40
C ASP A 274 0.09 -34.12 -19.26
N ARG A 275 -0.69 -33.99 -18.19
CA ARG A 275 -0.63 -34.75 -16.94
C ARG A 275 0.70 -34.63 -16.18
N VAL A 276 1.46 -33.57 -16.40
CA VAL A 276 2.65 -33.28 -15.60
C VAL A 276 2.25 -32.87 -14.19
N ALA A 277 2.93 -33.46 -13.20
CA ALA A 277 2.70 -33.15 -11.81
C ALA A 277 3.30 -31.80 -11.41
N PHE A 278 2.60 -31.11 -10.53
CA PHE A 278 3.06 -29.85 -9.94
C PHE A 278 2.68 -29.79 -8.46
N VAL A 279 3.37 -28.93 -7.71
CA VAL A 279 3.03 -28.60 -6.33
C VAL A 279 2.58 -27.14 -6.27
N VAL A 280 1.44 -26.92 -5.64
CA VAL A 280 0.75 -25.63 -5.59
C VAL A 280 0.21 -25.35 -4.19
N GLY A 281 0.06 -24.08 -3.83
CA GLY A 281 -0.72 -23.64 -2.66
C GLY A 281 -1.12 -22.16 -2.77
N PRO A 282 -1.99 -21.66 -1.87
CA PRO A 282 -2.42 -20.26 -1.91
C PRO A 282 -1.24 -19.31 -1.72
N LEU A 283 -0.99 -18.38 -2.66
CA LEU A 283 0.17 -17.48 -2.63
C LEU A 283 0.30 -16.74 -1.30
N ASN A 284 -0.81 -16.14 -0.83
CA ASN A 284 -0.84 -15.35 0.39
C ASN A 284 -0.43 -16.14 1.63
N ALA A 285 -0.82 -17.43 1.69
CA ALA A 285 -0.46 -18.30 2.80
C ALA A 285 1.01 -18.75 2.70
N LEU A 286 1.51 -19.02 1.49
CA LEU A 286 2.88 -19.44 1.27
C LEU A 286 3.90 -18.31 1.49
N LEU A 287 3.56 -17.07 1.15
CA LEU A 287 4.43 -15.91 1.39
C LEU A 287 4.68 -15.63 2.88
N ARG A 288 3.80 -16.10 3.77
CA ARG A 288 3.95 -15.98 5.23
C ARG A 288 4.84 -17.07 5.83
N ARG A 289 5.33 -18.00 5.02
CA ARG A 289 6.14 -19.13 5.48
C ARG A 289 7.59 -18.95 5.05
N PRO A 290 8.57 -19.33 5.88
CA PRO A 290 9.96 -19.27 5.48
C PRO A 290 10.19 -20.09 4.20
N ALA A 291 10.89 -19.50 3.23
CA ALA A 291 11.12 -20.08 1.92
C ALA A 291 11.70 -21.52 1.97
N GLU A 292 12.58 -21.79 2.94
CA GLU A 292 13.16 -23.12 3.14
C GLU A 292 12.15 -24.16 3.64
N GLU A 293 11.15 -23.75 4.43
CA GLU A 293 10.10 -24.68 4.88
C GLU A 293 9.17 -25.06 3.72
N VAL A 294 8.76 -24.07 2.93
CA VAL A 294 7.98 -24.28 1.70
C VAL A 294 8.75 -25.19 0.74
N ARG A 295 10.05 -24.93 0.54
CA ARG A 295 10.93 -25.76 -0.30
C ARG A 295 10.97 -27.21 0.16
N ARG A 296 11.24 -27.44 1.45
CA ARG A 296 11.34 -28.78 2.03
C ARG A 296 10.03 -29.56 1.88
N GLU A 297 8.90 -28.90 2.13
CA GLU A 297 7.59 -29.55 2.02
C GLU A 297 7.21 -29.82 0.56
N ALA A 298 7.50 -28.89 -0.36
CA ALA A 298 7.31 -29.10 -1.78
C ALA A 298 8.15 -30.28 -2.31
N GLN A 299 9.41 -30.40 -1.88
CA GLN A 299 10.27 -31.55 -2.21
C GLN A 299 9.70 -32.86 -1.66
N ARG A 300 9.19 -32.85 -0.43
CA ARG A 300 8.54 -34.01 0.19
C ARG A 300 7.35 -34.48 -0.65
N LEU A 301 6.51 -33.54 -1.11
CA LEU A 301 5.36 -33.84 -1.96
C LEU A 301 5.78 -34.35 -3.35
N LEU A 302 6.78 -33.73 -3.99
CA LEU A 302 7.29 -34.20 -5.29
C LEU A 302 7.81 -35.64 -5.23
N ALA A 303 8.42 -36.05 -4.11
CA ALA A 303 8.91 -37.42 -3.94
C ALA A 303 7.80 -38.48 -3.85
N THR A 304 6.53 -38.08 -3.74
CA THR A 304 5.38 -39.00 -3.66
C THR A 304 4.69 -39.24 -5.01
N VAL A 305 5.11 -38.54 -6.07
CA VAL A 305 4.49 -38.57 -7.40
C VAL A 305 5.36 -39.35 -8.38
#